data_AF-A0A4Q0IR36-F1
#
_entry.id   AF-A0A4Q0IR36-F1
#
_cell.length_a   1.000
_cell.length_b   1.000
_cell.length_c   1.000
_cell.angle_alpha   90.00
_cell.angle_beta   90.00
_cell.angle_gamma   90.00
#
_symmetry.space_group_name_H-M   'P 1'
#
loop_
_entity.id
_entity.type
_entity.pdbx_description
1 polymer ?
#
loop_
_entity_poly.entity_id
_entity_poly.type
_entity_poly.pdbx_seq_one_letter_code
_entity_poly.pdbx_strand_id
1 'polypeptide(L)'
;MKAKTLIKRILLSLGVFMLLVAGFTIYANVRVEQAAKEHIYSDVDSIPYNKVALLLGTNPLNKWGRANSYFTNRINTAAELYHAGKVDFIIASGDNHIKEYDEPTAMRDSLIAHGVPEERIILDFAGFRTLDSVVRAKEVFGCDSLTIISQEDHNARALYFAEANGINAVAISAPLRAGRWVRTRLALREWLARDKMMLDIWFGKQPHFLGEKIEIPEILKQKSYSTAEGMMMRIVEPKIVNAEIDSLVVEFRNTHKDEGMTGEWFRIDKKTPDSHWQELPYDRKYENADEELCVMFNAVGWIVRPDTPFQMTVKPWFYKSDWEPGTYRLVKTFHYPPYPRTEPSDTAFVEFQIR
;
A
#
# COMPACT_ATOMS: atom_id res chain seq x y z
N MET A 1 45.56 52.36 -11.21
CA MET A 1 44.13 52.64 -11.49
C MET A 1 43.37 51.41 -12.00
N LYS A 2 43.84 50.71 -13.06
CA LYS A 2 43.14 49.55 -13.66
C LYS A 2 42.84 48.39 -12.68
N ALA A 3 43.77 48.07 -11.76
CA ALA A 3 43.58 46.99 -10.78
C ALA A 3 42.43 47.25 -9.79
N LYS A 4 42.26 48.48 -9.29
CA LYS A 4 41.15 48.84 -8.39
C LYS A 4 39.79 48.74 -9.10
N THR A 5 39.74 49.12 -10.38
CA THR A 5 38.53 49.01 -11.21
C THR A 5 38.18 47.55 -11.52
N LEU A 6 39.20 46.70 -11.76
CA LEU A 6 39.03 45.26 -11.97
C LEU A 6 38.52 44.56 -10.70
N ILE A 7 39.11 44.85 -9.53
CA ILE A 7 38.66 44.31 -8.24
C ILE A 7 37.21 44.72 -7.94
N LYS A 8 36.84 45.99 -8.20
CA LYS A 8 35.45 46.46 -8.03
C LYS A 8 34.47 45.71 -8.94
N ARG A 9 34.85 45.43 -10.19
CA ARG A 9 34.03 44.65 -11.14
C ARG A 9 33.88 43.20 -10.70
N ILE A 10 34.95 42.57 -10.20
CA ILE A 10 34.93 41.19 -9.67
C ILE A 10 34.04 41.11 -8.44
N LEU A 11 34.16 42.05 -7.49
CA LEU A 11 33.29 42.09 -6.30
C LEU A 11 31.82 42.31 -6.67
N LEU A 12 31.54 43.18 -7.63
CA LEU A 12 30.18 43.41 -8.12
C LEU A 12 29.61 42.16 -8.81
N SER A 13 30.40 41.49 -9.66
CA SER A 13 29.96 40.25 -10.32
C SER A 13 29.76 39.12 -9.33
N LEU A 14 30.61 39.00 -8.31
CA LEU A 14 30.45 38.03 -7.23
C LEU A 14 29.18 38.32 -6.42
N GLY A 15 28.90 39.60 -6.14
CA GLY A 15 27.68 40.03 -5.45
C GLY A 15 26.41 39.71 -6.25
N VAL A 16 26.40 40.00 -7.55
CA VAL A 16 25.29 39.64 -8.45
C VAL A 16 25.13 38.12 -8.52
N PHE A 17 26.23 37.36 -8.63
CA PHE A 17 26.20 35.90 -8.62
C PHE A 17 25.57 35.35 -7.34
N MET A 18 25.98 35.85 -6.16
CA MET A 18 25.40 35.44 -4.88
C MET A 18 23.91 35.78 -4.76
N LEU A 19 23.49 36.93 -5.30
CA LEU A 19 22.06 37.30 -5.36
C LEU A 19 21.26 36.36 -6.28
N LEU A 20 21.82 35.97 -7.42
CA LEU A 20 21.19 35.00 -8.32
C LEU A 20 21.06 33.62 -7.68
N VAL A 21 22.11 33.15 -6.99
CA VAL A 21 22.06 31.88 -6.23
C VAL A 21 20.99 31.94 -5.15
N ALA A 22 20.95 33.00 -4.35
CA ALA A 22 19.93 33.17 -3.32
C ALA A 22 18.51 33.23 -3.90
N GLY A 23 18.32 33.96 -5.02
CA GLY A 23 17.05 34.02 -5.73
C GLY A 23 16.61 32.65 -6.27
N PHE A 24 17.55 31.88 -6.82
CA PHE A 24 17.31 30.51 -7.28
C PHE A 24 16.91 29.59 -6.13
N THR A 25 17.62 29.64 -5.00
CA THR A 25 17.28 28.85 -3.81
C THR A 25 15.89 29.17 -3.28
N ILE A 26 15.51 30.46 -3.23
CA ILE A 26 14.15 30.86 -2.82
C ILE A 26 13.11 30.32 -3.81
N TYR A 27 13.35 30.48 -5.11
CA TYR A 27 12.46 29.95 -6.15
C TYR A 27 12.27 28.43 -6.02
N ALA A 28 13.36 27.68 -5.83
CA ALA A 28 13.32 26.23 -5.68
C ALA A 28 12.48 25.81 -4.48
N ASN A 29 12.69 26.45 -3.33
CA ASN A 29 11.92 26.16 -2.12
C ASN A 29 10.44 26.44 -2.28
N VAL A 30 10.08 27.60 -2.82
CA VAL A 30 8.67 27.99 -3.03
C VAL A 30 7.98 27.02 -3.98
N ARG A 31 8.61 26.63 -5.08
CA ARG A 31 8.04 25.69 -6.05
C ARG A 31 7.80 24.31 -5.45
N VAL A 32 8.76 23.81 -4.66
CA VAL A 32 8.65 22.50 -4.00
C VAL A 32 7.56 22.51 -2.93
N GLU A 33 7.50 23.55 -2.11
CA GLU A 33 6.45 23.67 -1.09
C GLU A 33 5.06 23.79 -1.71
N GLN A 34 4.90 24.57 -2.78
CA GLN A 34 3.62 24.70 -3.48
C GLN A 34 3.15 23.37 -4.08
N ALA A 35 4.05 22.60 -4.69
CA ALA A 35 3.71 21.29 -5.25
C ALA A 35 3.32 20.27 -4.16
N ALA A 36 3.97 20.36 -2.99
CA ALA A 36 3.80 19.39 -1.92
C ALA A 36 2.62 19.68 -0.98
N LYS A 37 2.19 20.94 -0.85
CA LYS A 37 1.29 21.40 0.23
C LYS A 37 -0.04 20.63 0.34
N GLU A 38 -0.61 20.21 -0.78
CA GLU A 38 -1.90 19.49 -0.81
C GLU A 38 -1.76 17.97 -0.78
N HIS A 39 -0.53 17.46 -0.82
CA HIS A 39 -0.23 16.03 -0.95
C HIS A 39 0.52 15.46 0.25
N ILE A 40 0.79 16.26 1.29
CA ILE A 40 1.41 15.82 2.54
C ILE A 40 0.35 15.70 3.62
N TYR A 41 0.25 14.51 4.20
CA TYR A 41 -0.63 14.15 5.29
C TYR A 41 0.18 13.95 6.57
N SER A 42 -0.43 14.25 7.72
CA SER A 42 0.15 13.97 9.04
C SER A 42 -0.62 12.92 9.82
N ASP A 43 -1.75 12.47 9.29
CA ASP A 43 -2.68 11.55 9.93
C ASP A 43 -3.03 10.39 8.99
N VAL A 44 -2.93 9.17 9.49
CA VAL A 44 -3.16 7.94 8.73
C VAL A 44 -4.60 7.82 8.27
N ASP A 45 -5.57 8.30 9.05
CA ASP A 45 -6.98 8.19 8.68
C ASP A 45 -7.34 9.06 7.47
N SER A 46 -6.67 10.21 7.34
CA SER A 46 -6.91 11.19 6.28
C SER A 46 -6.28 10.86 4.92
N ILE A 47 -5.28 9.98 4.88
CA ILE A 47 -4.54 9.68 3.64
C ILE A 47 -5.35 8.73 2.73
N PRO A 48 -5.35 8.95 1.40
CA PRO A 48 -5.97 8.00 0.47
C PRO A 48 -5.19 6.68 0.41
N TYR A 49 -5.89 5.63 0.02
CA TYR A 49 -5.29 4.32 -0.23
C TYR A 49 -4.39 4.34 -1.46
N ASN A 50 -3.23 3.69 -1.36
CA ASN A 50 -2.37 3.33 -2.49
C ASN A 50 -1.90 1.88 -2.35
N LYS A 51 -1.73 1.16 -3.46
CA LYS A 51 -1.20 -0.23 -3.44
C LYS A 51 0.19 -0.29 -2.81
N VAL A 52 1.01 0.75 -2.97
CA VAL A 52 2.41 0.69 -2.54
C VAL A 52 2.79 1.92 -1.74
N ALA A 53 3.43 1.70 -0.61
CA ALA A 53 4.16 2.72 0.12
C ALA A 53 5.65 2.67 -0.23
N LEU A 54 6.27 3.82 -0.47
CA LEU A 54 7.71 3.97 -0.58
C LEU A 54 8.26 4.49 0.75
N LEU A 55 8.84 3.59 1.53
CA LEU A 55 9.55 3.94 2.77
C LEU A 55 10.97 4.38 2.42
N LEU A 56 11.22 5.68 2.54
CA LEU A 56 12.54 6.24 2.24
C LEU A 56 13.52 5.90 3.37
N GLY A 57 14.74 5.53 2.98
CA GLY A 57 15.82 5.13 3.87
C GLY A 57 16.32 6.25 4.77
N THR A 58 16.73 5.87 5.97
CA THR A 58 17.45 6.69 6.93
C THR A 58 18.27 5.80 7.85
N ASN A 59 19.33 6.33 8.44
CA ASN A 59 20.23 5.54 9.26
C ASN A 59 19.51 5.01 10.51
N PRO A 60 19.57 3.70 10.83
CA PRO A 60 19.01 3.17 12.08
C PRO A 60 19.70 3.73 13.33
N LEU A 61 20.97 4.15 13.19
CA LEU A 61 21.78 4.71 14.26
C LEU A 61 22.11 6.18 13.96
N ASN A 62 22.16 6.98 15.01
CA ASN A 62 22.70 8.34 14.90
C ASN A 62 24.23 8.32 14.99
N LYS A 63 24.86 9.48 14.78
CA LYS A 63 26.34 9.65 14.84
C LYS A 63 27.00 9.25 16.18
N TRP A 64 26.21 8.98 17.21
CA TRP A 64 26.67 8.53 18.53
C TRP A 64 26.37 7.04 18.78
N GLY A 65 25.94 6.30 17.77
CA GLY A 65 25.61 4.87 17.87
C GLY A 65 24.31 4.56 18.62
N ARG A 66 23.45 5.56 18.86
CA ARG A 66 22.12 5.36 19.49
C ARG A 66 21.04 5.24 18.43
N ALA A 67 19.92 4.60 18.78
CA ALA A 67 18.74 4.53 17.93
C ALA A 67 18.36 5.91 17.37
N ASN A 68 18.14 5.96 16.05
CA ASN A 68 17.75 7.17 15.35
C ASN A 68 16.24 7.34 15.41
N SER A 69 15.76 8.43 16.04
CA SER A 69 14.33 8.72 16.10
C SER A 69 13.68 8.90 14.72
N TYR A 70 14.45 9.34 13.71
CA TYR A 70 13.95 9.44 12.34
C TYR A 70 13.60 8.07 11.78
N PHE A 71 14.46 7.08 12.03
CA PHE A 71 14.25 5.70 11.61
C PHE A 71 13.03 5.11 12.31
N THR A 72 13.03 5.13 13.65
CA THR A 72 11.94 4.58 14.45
C THR A 72 10.59 5.18 14.07
N ASN A 73 10.51 6.50 13.92
CA ASN A 73 9.24 7.15 13.60
C ASN A 73 8.75 6.81 12.19
N ARG A 74 9.66 6.65 11.21
CA ARG A 74 9.28 6.21 9.85
C ARG A 74 8.78 4.77 9.85
N ILE A 75 9.41 3.86 10.59
CA ILE A 75 8.95 2.47 10.75
C ILE A 75 7.56 2.43 11.38
N ASN A 76 7.35 3.16 12.48
CA ASN A 76 6.06 3.20 13.14
C ASN A 76 4.96 3.69 12.20
N THR A 77 5.23 4.78 11.46
CA THR A 77 4.27 5.34 10.49
C THR A 77 3.97 4.36 9.36
N ALA A 78 4.98 3.61 8.89
CA ALA A 78 4.81 2.61 7.83
C ALA A 78 3.99 1.40 8.30
N ALA A 79 4.25 0.90 9.51
CA ALA A 79 3.45 -0.16 10.10
C ALA A 79 2.00 0.28 10.34
N GLU A 80 1.80 1.51 10.86
CA GLU A 80 0.47 2.08 11.09
C GLU A 80 -0.34 2.21 9.78
N LEU A 81 0.28 2.70 8.70
CA LEU A 81 -0.35 2.75 7.37
C LEU A 81 -0.77 1.37 6.86
N TYR A 82 0.07 0.35 7.07
CA TYR A 82 -0.22 -1.01 6.65
C TYR A 82 -1.40 -1.60 7.43
N HIS A 83 -1.37 -1.48 8.76
CA HIS A 83 -2.42 -1.97 9.65
C HIS A 83 -3.75 -1.25 9.46
N ALA A 84 -3.71 0.04 9.12
CA ALA A 84 -4.90 0.82 8.77
C ALA A 84 -5.46 0.50 7.36
N GLY A 85 -4.85 -0.44 6.62
CA GLY A 85 -5.30 -0.83 5.29
C GLY A 85 -5.11 0.26 4.22
N LYS A 86 -4.30 1.28 4.50
CA LYS A 86 -4.03 2.39 3.57
C LYS A 86 -3.00 2.00 2.51
N VAL A 87 -2.17 1.00 2.81
CA VAL A 87 -1.21 0.41 1.88
C VAL A 87 -1.23 -1.11 1.92
N ASP A 88 -0.76 -1.69 0.82
CA ASP A 88 -0.79 -3.14 0.57
C ASP A 88 0.61 -3.76 0.63
N PHE A 89 1.60 -3.03 0.13
CA PHE A 89 3.02 -3.36 0.14
C PHE A 89 3.85 -2.15 0.57
N ILE A 90 4.98 -2.40 1.21
CA ILE A 90 5.96 -1.37 1.57
C ILE A 90 7.27 -1.68 0.83
N ILE A 91 7.71 -0.77 -0.03
CA ILE A 91 9.05 -0.76 -0.57
C ILE A 91 9.97 -0.08 0.45
N ALA A 92 10.84 -0.86 1.08
CA ALA A 92 11.91 -0.39 1.94
C ALA A 92 13.13 -0.02 1.08
N SER A 93 13.24 1.26 0.69
CA SER A 93 14.28 1.75 -0.22
C SER A 93 15.39 2.50 0.51
N GLY A 94 16.62 2.02 0.40
CA GLY A 94 17.77 2.59 1.09
C GLY A 94 19.11 2.17 0.47
N ASP A 95 20.18 2.62 1.11
CA ASP A 95 21.55 2.32 0.68
C ASP A 95 22.06 1.00 1.30
N ASN A 96 22.82 0.23 0.52
CA ASN A 96 23.56 -0.97 0.93
C ASN A 96 24.98 -1.03 0.31
N HIS A 97 25.58 0.10 -0.05
CA HIS A 97 26.90 0.14 -0.69
C HIS A 97 28.07 -0.20 0.25
N ILE A 98 27.87 -0.16 1.57
CA ILE A 98 28.90 -0.50 2.55
C ILE A 98 28.48 -1.80 3.22
N LYS A 99 29.35 -2.83 3.22
CA LYS A 99 29.09 -4.15 3.81
C LYS A 99 28.60 -4.14 5.27
N GLU A 100 28.88 -3.06 6.00
CA GLU A 100 28.52 -2.86 7.40
C GLU A 100 27.21 -2.07 7.57
N TYR A 101 26.50 -1.76 6.48
CA TYR A 101 25.39 -0.82 6.47
C TYR A 101 24.30 -1.21 5.46
N ASP A 102 23.28 -1.92 5.95
CA ASP A 102 22.13 -2.37 5.17
C ASP A 102 20.84 -1.74 5.73
N GLU A 103 20.49 -0.54 5.22
CA GLU A 103 19.27 0.14 5.65
C GLU A 103 17.99 -0.64 5.29
N PRO A 104 17.84 -1.17 4.06
CA PRO A 104 16.64 -1.93 3.68
C PRO A 104 16.40 -3.14 4.59
N THR A 105 17.43 -3.92 4.91
CA THR A 105 17.30 -5.08 5.81
C THR A 105 16.88 -4.65 7.22
N ALA A 106 17.48 -3.58 7.76
CA ALA A 106 17.08 -3.06 9.07
C ALA A 106 15.61 -2.58 9.08
N MET A 107 15.14 -1.97 7.98
CA MET A 107 13.75 -1.55 7.84
C MET A 107 12.81 -2.75 7.79
N ARG A 108 13.13 -3.79 7.03
CA ARG A 108 12.34 -5.03 6.97
C ARG A 108 12.24 -5.68 8.35
N ASP A 109 13.35 -5.92 9.02
CA ASP A 109 13.35 -6.60 10.32
C ASP A 109 12.54 -5.81 11.35
N SER A 110 12.62 -4.47 11.28
CA SER A 110 11.83 -3.60 12.14
C SER A 110 10.34 -3.65 11.78
N LEU A 111 9.95 -3.66 10.50
CA LEU A 111 8.55 -3.78 10.07
C LEU A 111 7.95 -5.14 10.46
N ILE A 112 8.70 -6.23 10.32
CA ILE A 112 8.29 -7.57 10.78
C ILE A 112 8.05 -7.55 12.30
N ALA A 113 8.94 -6.92 13.06
CA ALA A 113 8.75 -6.75 14.50
C ALA A 113 7.50 -5.91 14.87
N HIS A 114 6.98 -5.11 13.94
CA HIS A 114 5.72 -4.36 14.08
C HIS A 114 4.52 -5.09 13.47
N GLY A 115 4.64 -6.38 13.12
CA GLY A 115 3.54 -7.21 12.64
C GLY A 115 3.23 -7.07 11.15
N VAL A 116 4.11 -6.46 10.35
CA VAL A 116 3.98 -6.48 8.89
C VAL A 116 4.57 -7.79 8.35
N PRO A 117 3.81 -8.62 7.61
CA PRO A 117 4.32 -9.87 7.07
C PRO A 117 5.47 -9.65 6.07
N GLU A 118 6.45 -10.56 6.04
CA GLU A 118 7.65 -10.44 5.20
C GLU A 118 7.29 -10.33 3.71
N GLU A 119 6.28 -11.07 3.25
CA GLU A 119 5.80 -11.06 1.86
C GLU A 119 5.17 -9.73 1.42
N ARG A 120 4.91 -8.81 2.37
CA ARG A 120 4.41 -7.45 2.11
C ARG A 120 5.51 -6.40 2.07
N ILE A 121 6.75 -6.79 2.35
CA ILE A 121 7.91 -5.90 2.39
C ILE A 121 8.81 -6.21 1.21
N ILE A 122 9.05 -5.20 0.38
CA ILE A 122 9.92 -5.31 -0.80
C ILE A 122 11.18 -4.52 -0.53
N LEU A 123 12.33 -5.16 -0.65
CA LEU A 123 13.62 -4.51 -0.43
C LEU A 123 14.11 -3.83 -1.70
N ASP A 124 14.52 -2.56 -1.58
CA ASP A 124 15.20 -1.82 -2.63
C ASP A 124 16.57 -1.32 -2.13
N PHE A 125 17.63 -2.04 -2.54
CA PHE A 125 19.02 -1.77 -2.15
C PHE A 125 19.73 -0.70 -3.00
N ALA A 126 19.03 -0.11 -3.97
CA ALA A 126 19.61 0.86 -4.90
C ALA A 126 19.07 2.29 -4.70
N GLY A 127 18.63 2.61 -3.48
CA GLY A 127 18.09 3.90 -3.06
C GLY A 127 19.13 4.93 -2.60
N PHE A 128 20.21 5.18 -3.36
CA PHE A 128 21.32 6.06 -2.94
C PHE A 128 20.94 7.53 -2.77
N ARG A 129 19.94 7.96 -3.53
CA ARG A 129 19.37 9.32 -3.48
C ARG A 129 17.87 9.21 -3.53
N THR A 130 17.19 10.27 -3.11
CA THR A 130 15.73 10.38 -3.24
C THR A 130 15.27 10.21 -4.68
N LEU A 131 16.02 10.75 -5.66
CA LEU A 131 15.76 10.52 -7.08
C LEU A 131 15.83 9.03 -7.44
N ASP A 132 16.82 8.30 -6.92
CA ASP A 132 17.02 6.89 -7.23
C ASP A 132 15.83 6.08 -6.70
N SER A 133 15.44 6.24 -5.44
CA SER A 133 14.26 5.57 -4.85
C SER A 133 12.96 5.86 -5.61
N VAL A 134 12.71 7.13 -5.97
CA VAL A 134 11.46 7.53 -6.64
C VAL A 134 11.39 7.01 -8.07
N VAL A 135 12.46 7.16 -8.86
CA VAL A 135 12.47 6.66 -10.24
C VAL A 135 12.40 5.14 -10.27
N ARG A 136 13.11 4.46 -9.37
CA ARG A 136 13.06 3.00 -9.27
C ARG A 136 11.67 2.49 -8.88
N ALA A 137 10.94 3.20 -8.00
CA ALA A 137 9.55 2.86 -7.71
C ALA A 137 8.70 2.69 -8.98
N LYS A 138 8.91 3.54 -10.00
CA LYS A 138 8.23 3.42 -11.29
C LYS A 138 8.87 2.39 -12.21
N GLU A 139 10.16 2.56 -12.50
CA GLU A 139 10.85 1.81 -13.55
C GLU A 139 11.08 0.33 -13.19
N VAL A 140 11.30 0.05 -11.91
CA VAL A 140 11.62 -1.29 -11.39
C VAL A 140 10.39 -1.97 -10.85
N PHE A 141 9.61 -1.24 -10.03
CA PHE A 141 8.48 -1.81 -9.31
C PHE A 141 7.13 -1.53 -9.97
N GLY A 142 7.10 -0.79 -11.08
CA GLY A 142 5.88 -0.54 -11.85
C GLY A 142 4.85 0.34 -11.14
N CYS A 143 5.26 1.18 -10.19
CA CYS A 143 4.35 2.01 -9.41
C CYS A 143 4.02 3.33 -10.15
N ASP A 144 2.81 3.41 -10.71
CA ASP A 144 2.28 4.69 -11.24
C ASP A 144 1.68 5.59 -10.14
N SER A 145 1.30 5.00 -9.00
CA SER A 145 0.80 5.72 -7.82
C SER A 145 1.35 5.11 -6.53
N LEU A 146 1.74 5.95 -5.57
CA LEU A 146 2.33 5.47 -4.31
C LEU A 146 2.17 6.45 -3.15
N THR A 147 2.35 5.94 -1.92
CA THR A 147 2.43 6.74 -0.69
C THR A 147 3.88 6.83 -0.22
N ILE A 148 4.47 8.03 -0.19
CA ILE A 148 5.85 8.25 0.30
C ILE A 148 5.84 8.40 1.82
N ILE A 149 6.77 7.72 2.50
CA ILE A 149 6.90 7.78 3.96
C ILE A 149 8.29 8.34 4.30
N SER A 150 8.30 9.55 4.87
CA SER A 150 9.50 10.22 5.37
C SER A 150 9.12 11.37 6.32
N GLN A 151 10.04 12.28 6.63
CA GLN A 151 9.73 13.54 7.30
C GLN A 151 9.22 14.58 6.31
N GLU A 152 8.45 15.55 6.80
CA GLU A 152 7.80 16.63 6.03
C GLU A 152 8.71 17.29 4.98
N ASP A 153 9.88 17.79 5.37
CA ASP A 153 10.80 18.47 4.43
C ASP A 153 11.30 17.54 3.31
N HIS A 154 11.53 16.27 3.65
CA HIS A 154 12.01 15.25 2.70
C HIS A 154 10.88 14.75 1.81
N ASN A 155 9.66 14.62 2.35
CA ASN A 155 8.45 14.29 1.61
C ASN A 155 8.19 15.34 0.52
N ALA A 156 8.31 16.63 0.82
CA ALA A 156 8.12 17.68 -0.17
C ALA A 156 9.06 17.53 -1.38
N ARG A 157 10.34 17.22 -1.12
CA ARG A 157 11.31 16.95 -2.18
C ARG A 157 10.97 15.67 -2.96
N ALA A 158 10.59 14.61 -2.27
CA ALA A 158 10.28 13.33 -2.90
C ALA A 158 9.01 13.40 -3.77
N LEU A 159 7.99 14.14 -3.32
CA LEU A 159 6.78 14.43 -4.09
C LEU A 159 7.10 15.20 -5.37
N TYR A 160 7.97 16.20 -5.30
CA TYR A 160 8.38 16.95 -6.50
C TYR A 160 9.12 16.07 -7.51
N PHE A 161 9.98 15.15 -7.04
CA PHE A 161 10.58 14.14 -7.92
C PHE A 161 9.53 13.20 -8.52
N ALA A 162 8.54 12.77 -7.72
CA ALA A 162 7.50 11.86 -8.19
C ALA A 162 6.65 12.51 -9.30
N GLU A 163 6.22 13.76 -9.08
CA GLU A 163 5.48 14.55 -10.07
C GLU A 163 6.30 14.73 -11.36
N ALA A 164 7.58 15.09 -11.25
CA ALA A 164 8.47 15.27 -12.40
C ALA A 164 8.70 13.97 -13.20
N ASN A 165 8.51 12.80 -12.59
CA ASN A 165 8.61 11.49 -13.25
C ASN A 165 7.23 10.88 -13.59
N GLY A 166 6.15 11.67 -13.46
CA GLY A 166 4.79 11.24 -13.77
C GLY A 166 4.30 10.10 -12.87
N ILE A 167 4.59 10.18 -11.58
CA ILE A 167 4.09 9.28 -10.54
C ILE A 167 3.08 10.06 -9.70
N ASN A 168 1.86 9.54 -9.56
CA ASN A 168 0.85 10.12 -8.69
C ASN A 168 1.15 9.74 -7.23
N ALA A 169 1.86 10.62 -6.52
CA ALA A 169 2.29 10.36 -5.16
C ALA A 169 1.58 11.26 -4.14
N VAL A 170 1.20 10.66 -3.02
CA VAL A 170 0.94 11.37 -1.76
C VAL A 170 2.03 11.01 -0.76
N ALA A 171 2.17 11.77 0.32
CA ALA A 171 3.15 11.48 1.35
C ALA A 171 2.55 11.57 2.75
N ILE A 172 3.02 10.72 3.66
CA ILE A 172 2.75 10.84 5.09
C ILE A 172 4.02 11.27 5.83
N SER A 173 3.87 12.25 6.71
CA SER A 173 4.97 12.79 7.50
C SER A 173 5.10 12.06 8.82
N ALA A 174 6.18 11.29 8.96
CA ALA A 174 6.57 10.69 10.22
C ALA A 174 6.87 11.80 11.25
N PRO A 175 6.32 11.72 12.47
CA PRO A 175 6.47 12.78 13.46
C PRO A 175 7.94 12.94 13.84
N LEU A 176 8.36 14.18 14.16
CA LEU A 176 9.73 14.44 14.58
C LEU A 176 9.78 15.42 15.75
N ARG A 177 10.37 14.96 16.87
CA ARG A 177 10.72 15.82 18.01
C ARG A 177 12.22 16.11 17.98
N ALA A 178 12.59 17.19 17.28
CA ALA A 178 13.96 17.69 17.23
C ALA A 178 14.06 19.11 17.82
N GLY A 179 15.14 19.37 18.56
CA GLY A 179 15.45 20.69 19.10
C GLY A 179 15.69 21.74 18.00
N ARG A 180 15.47 23.02 18.32
CA ARG A 180 15.48 24.14 17.36
C ARG A 180 16.73 24.18 16.46
N TRP A 181 17.92 23.98 17.02
CA TRP A 181 19.20 23.98 16.30
C TRP A 181 19.37 22.83 15.30
N VAL A 182 18.85 21.64 15.62
CA VAL A 182 18.91 20.48 14.72
C VAL A 182 17.96 20.71 13.55
N ARG A 183 16.77 21.24 13.83
CA ARG A 183 15.76 21.58 12.82
C ARG A 183 16.28 22.62 11.81
N THR A 184 16.88 23.71 12.27
CA THR A 184 17.40 24.76 11.38
C THR A 184 18.54 24.25 10.50
N ARG A 185 19.44 23.42 11.04
CA ARG A 185 20.52 22.80 10.25
C ARG A 185 19.98 21.86 9.18
N LEU A 186 18.93 21.09 9.50
CA LEU A 186 18.30 20.18 8.55
C LEU A 186 17.55 20.94 7.46
N ALA A 187 16.80 21.99 7.83
CA ALA A 187 16.12 22.85 6.86
C ALA A 187 17.12 23.47 5.86
N LEU A 188 18.26 23.97 6.34
CA LEU A 188 19.31 24.50 5.45
C LEU A 188 19.88 23.43 4.50
N ARG A 189 20.12 22.21 5.02
CA ARG A 189 20.55 21.08 4.19
C ARG A 189 19.50 20.75 3.13
N GLU A 190 18.23 20.79 3.49
CA GLU A 190 17.12 20.52 2.58
C GLU A 190 16.97 21.61 1.51
N TRP A 191 17.21 22.87 1.83
CA TRP A 191 17.23 23.96 0.84
C TRP A 191 18.29 23.71 -0.24
N LEU A 192 19.53 23.42 0.16
CA LEU A 192 20.60 23.10 -0.80
C LEU A 192 20.32 21.82 -1.60
N ALA A 193 19.62 20.86 -0.99
CA ALA A 193 19.26 19.63 -1.68
C ALA A 193 18.10 19.83 -2.68
N ARG A 194 17.19 20.78 -2.44
CA ARG A 194 16.16 21.21 -3.40
C ARG A 194 16.79 21.90 -4.61
N ASP A 195 17.83 22.71 -4.40
CA ASP A 195 18.60 23.33 -5.49
C ASP A 195 19.25 22.27 -6.38
N LYS A 196 19.93 21.29 -5.77
CA LYS A 196 20.51 20.14 -6.48
C LYS A 196 19.44 19.35 -7.23
N MET A 197 18.28 19.10 -6.61
CA MET A 197 17.17 18.41 -7.26
C MET A 197 16.71 19.14 -8.53
N MET A 198 16.49 20.46 -8.46
CA MET A 198 16.03 21.22 -9.63
C MET A 198 17.03 21.12 -10.78
N LEU A 199 18.33 21.19 -10.47
CA LEU A 199 19.37 20.97 -11.47
C LEU A 199 19.34 19.53 -12.01
N ASP A 200 19.22 18.52 -11.15
CA ASP A 200 19.14 17.12 -11.56
C ASP A 200 17.95 16.87 -12.51
N ILE A 201 16.79 17.50 -12.25
CA ILE A 201 15.61 17.45 -13.11
C ILE A 201 15.85 18.18 -14.45
N TRP A 202 16.38 19.41 -14.40
CA TRP A 202 16.66 20.19 -15.62
C TRP A 202 17.69 19.56 -16.53
N PHE A 203 18.68 18.85 -15.97
CA PHE A 203 19.68 18.12 -16.74
C PHE A 203 19.28 16.67 -17.02
N GLY A 204 18.05 16.25 -16.67
CA GLY A 204 17.53 14.92 -16.98
C GLY A 204 18.35 13.77 -16.41
N LYS A 205 18.95 13.95 -15.21
CA LYS A 205 19.79 12.91 -14.61
C LYS A 205 19.00 11.63 -14.36
N GLN A 206 19.58 10.53 -14.78
CA GLN A 206 19.03 9.19 -14.57
C GLN A 206 19.47 8.61 -13.21
N PRO A 207 18.73 7.63 -12.67
CA PRO A 207 19.14 6.92 -11.47
C PRO A 207 20.41 6.09 -11.72
N HIS A 208 21.18 5.83 -10.66
CA HIS A 208 22.46 5.12 -10.79
C HIS A 208 22.30 3.67 -11.26
N PHE A 209 21.25 3.00 -10.78
CA PHE A 209 20.99 1.59 -11.08
C PHE A 209 19.49 1.39 -11.30
N LEU A 210 19.11 0.88 -12.48
CA LEU A 210 17.73 0.50 -12.78
C LEU A 210 17.49 -0.99 -12.53
N GLY A 211 18.45 -1.88 -12.79
CA GLY A 211 18.27 -3.31 -12.49
C GLY A 211 17.11 -3.95 -13.25
N GLU A 212 16.73 -5.18 -12.87
CA GLU A 212 15.61 -5.92 -13.47
C GLU A 212 14.27 -5.50 -12.85
N LYS A 213 13.19 -5.56 -13.64
CA LYS A 213 11.84 -5.28 -13.14
C LYS A 213 11.41 -6.33 -12.12
N ILE A 214 10.88 -5.85 -11.00
CA ILE A 214 10.34 -6.68 -9.92
C ILE A 214 8.83 -6.49 -9.93
N GLU A 215 8.09 -7.56 -10.25
CA GLU A 215 6.64 -7.53 -10.22
C GLU A 215 6.14 -7.58 -8.78
N ILE A 216 5.46 -6.51 -8.35
CA ILE A 216 4.76 -6.50 -7.07
C ILE A 216 3.56 -7.43 -7.16
N PRO A 217 3.46 -8.47 -6.30
CA PRO A 217 2.36 -9.42 -6.35
C PRO A 217 1.02 -8.69 -6.39
N GLU A 218 0.12 -9.13 -7.27
CA GLU A 218 -1.26 -8.68 -7.17
C GLU A 218 -1.88 -9.30 -5.93
N ILE A 219 -2.22 -8.46 -4.96
CA ILE A 219 -3.19 -8.87 -3.96
C ILE A 219 -4.47 -9.10 -4.72
N LEU A 220 -4.96 -10.31 -4.59
CA LEU A 220 -6.24 -10.70 -5.11
C LEU A 220 -7.33 -9.84 -4.48
N LYS A 221 -7.70 -8.75 -5.18
CA LYS A 221 -8.75 -7.84 -4.72
C LYS A 221 -10.11 -8.54 -4.65
N GLN A 222 -10.32 -9.57 -5.46
CA GLN A 222 -11.24 -10.70 -5.31
C GLN A 222 -11.10 -11.57 -6.56
N LYS A 223 -10.90 -12.89 -6.42
CA LYS A 223 -11.01 -13.83 -7.56
C LYS A 223 -12.42 -14.39 -7.56
N SER A 224 -13.13 -14.25 -8.66
CA SER A 224 -14.47 -14.84 -8.84
C SER A 224 -14.44 -15.85 -9.97
N TYR A 225 -15.01 -17.02 -9.74
CA TYR A 225 -15.15 -18.07 -10.75
C TYR A 225 -16.35 -18.96 -10.43
N SER A 226 -16.82 -19.69 -11.43
CA SER A 226 -17.92 -20.64 -11.28
C SER A 226 -17.65 -21.93 -12.05
N THR A 227 -18.25 -23.04 -11.62
CA THR A 227 -18.25 -24.31 -12.34
C THR A 227 -19.09 -24.29 -13.62
N ALA A 228 -20.04 -23.35 -13.73
CA ALA A 228 -20.84 -23.14 -14.92
C ALA A 228 -20.64 -21.71 -15.46
N GLU A 229 -20.69 -21.57 -16.79
CA GLU A 229 -20.58 -20.27 -17.42
C GLU A 229 -21.77 -19.36 -17.05
N GLY A 230 -21.48 -18.07 -16.94
CA GLY A 230 -22.49 -17.03 -16.79
C GLY A 230 -22.95 -16.71 -15.38
N MET A 231 -22.51 -17.44 -14.34
CA MET A 231 -22.72 -17.02 -12.94
C MET A 231 -21.43 -16.45 -12.35
N MET A 232 -21.52 -15.24 -11.81
CA MET A 232 -20.41 -14.55 -11.14
C MET A 232 -20.82 -14.13 -9.73
N MET A 233 -19.90 -14.22 -8.78
CA MET A 233 -20.11 -13.82 -7.39
C MET A 233 -19.01 -12.86 -6.93
N ARG A 234 -19.37 -11.73 -6.32
CA ARG A 234 -18.43 -10.68 -5.87
C ARG A 234 -18.80 -10.18 -4.48
N ILE A 235 -17.81 -9.87 -3.63
CA ILE A 235 -18.04 -9.20 -2.35
C ILE A 235 -17.99 -7.68 -2.60
N VAL A 236 -19.11 -6.99 -2.36
CA VAL A 236 -19.24 -5.54 -2.61
C VAL A 236 -18.75 -4.74 -1.41
N GLU A 237 -18.89 -5.28 -0.19
CA GLU A 237 -18.49 -4.65 1.07
C GLU A 237 -18.02 -5.71 2.10
N PRO A 238 -17.00 -5.43 2.94
CA PRO A 238 -16.07 -4.30 2.92
C PRO A 238 -14.80 -4.59 2.09
N LYS A 239 -14.24 -3.54 1.47
CA LYS A 239 -13.19 -3.62 0.44
C LYS A 239 -11.81 -4.12 0.89
N ILE A 240 -11.61 -4.38 2.17
CA ILE A 240 -10.55 -5.16 2.82
C ILE A 240 -11.18 -5.55 4.15
N VAL A 241 -11.22 -6.84 4.48
CA VAL A 241 -11.83 -7.23 5.74
C VAL A 241 -10.75 -7.29 6.81
N ASN A 242 -10.81 -6.36 7.77
CA ASN A 242 -10.06 -6.47 9.01
C ASN A 242 -10.74 -7.52 9.90
N ALA A 243 -9.98 -8.19 10.78
CA ALA A 243 -10.53 -9.25 11.64
C ALA A 243 -11.78 -8.77 12.43
N GLU A 244 -12.71 -9.72 12.62
CA GLU A 244 -14.13 -9.58 13.03
C GLU A 244 -15.11 -9.28 11.88
N ILE A 245 -15.47 -10.33 11.11
CA ILE A 245 -16.48 -10.22 10.04
C ILE A 245 -17.90 -10.37 10.63
N ASP A 246 -18.60 -9.27 10.82
CA ASP A 246 -20.01 -9.30 11.22
C ASP A 246 -20.93 -9.72 10.06
N SER A 247 -20.67 -9.19 8.86
CA SER A 247 -21.42 -9.51 7.64
C SER A 247 -20.65 -9.14 6.37
N LEU A 248 -20.96 -9.84 5.28
CA LEU A 248 -20.44 -9.61 3.94
C LEU A 248 -21.62 -9.34 2.99
N VAL A 249 -21.53 -8.32 2.14
CA VAL A 249 -22.52 -8.13 1.07
C VAL A 249 -21.99 -8.78 -0.19
N VAL A 250 -22.69 -9.79 -0.68
CA VAL A 250 -22.32 -10.57 -1.86
C VAL A 250 -23.29 -10.27 -2.99
N GLU A 251 -22.75 -9.86 -4.13
CA GLU A 251 -23.46 -9.62 -5.37
C GLU A 251 -23.27 -10.79 -6.34
N PHE A 252 -24.38 -11.28 -6.86
CA PHE A 252 -24.45 -12.25 -7.93
C PHE A 252 -24.80 -11.55 -9.23
N ARG A 253 -24.12 -11.95 -10.30
CA ARG A 253 -24.45 -11.54 -11.67
C ARG A 253 -24.64 -12.77 -12.52
N ASN A 254 -25.82 -12.88 -13.12
CA ASN A 254 -26.18 -13.93 -14.03
C ASN A 254 -26.24 -13.35 -15.46
N THR A 255 -25.37 -13.83 -16.34
CA THR A 255 -25.37 -13.51 -17.78
C THR A 255 -25.97 -14.63 -18.62
N HIS A 256 -26.46 -15.70 -17.99
CA HIS A 256 -27.25 -16.74 -18.64
C HIS A 256 -28.66 -16.22 -18.94
N LYS A 257 -29.33 -16.82 -19.93
CA LYS A 257 -30.71 -16.45 -20.31
C LYS A 257 -31.77 -16.94 -19.32
N ASP A 258 -31.42 -18.00 -18.58
CA ASP A 258 -32.31 -18.62 -17.60
C ASP A 258 -32.08 -18.05 -16.21
N GLU A 259 -33.12 -18.05 -15.38
CA GLU A 259 -33.03 -17.67 -13.99
C GLU A 259 -32.22 -18.70 -13.19
N GLY A 260 -31.20 -18.22 -12.46
CA GLY A 260 -30.47 -19.05 -11.51
C GLY A 260 -31.17 -19.05 -10.15
N MET A 261 -31.08 -20.14 -9.41
CA MET A 261 -31.60 -20.24 -8.04
C MET A 261 -30.48 -20.61 -7.07
N THR A 262 -30.40 -19.95 -5.91
CA THR A 262 -29.42 -20.23 -4.85
C THR A 262 -30.07 -20.19 -3.46
N GLY A 263 -29.52 -20.90 -2.47
CA GLY A 263 -30.08 -20.97 -1.11
C GLY A 263 -29.64 -19.83 -0.18
N GLU A 264 -30.01 -19.91 1.10
CA GLU A 264 -29.52 -18.99 2.16
C GLU A 264 -28.10 -19.36 2.63
N TRP A 265 -27.84 -20.66 2.77
CA TRP A 265 -26.55 -21.19 3.22
C TRP A 265 -25.38 -20.85 2.29
N PHE A 266 -24.22 -20.57 2.87
CA PHE A 266 -22.95 -20.37 2.18
C PHE A 266 -21.88 -21.16 2.92
N ARG A 267 -20.87 -21.61 2.19
CA ARG A 267 -19.69 -22.25 2.78
C ARG A 267 -18.50 -21.30 2.75
N ILE A 268 -17.67 -21.34 3.80
CA ILE A 268 -16.42 -20.57 3.86
C ILE A 268 -15.25 -21.53 3.97
N ASP A 269 -14.31 -21.41 3.03
CA ASP A 269 -13.06 -22.17 3.05
C ASP A 269 -11.89 -21.23 3.38
N LYS A 270 -10.95 -21.67 4.23
CA LYS A 270 -9.64 -21.04 4.45
C LYS A 270 -8.58 -21.77 3.62
N LYS A 271 -7.68 -21.00 3.00
CA LYS A 271 -6.54 -21.56 2.28
C LYS A 271 -5.44 -21.94 3.27
N THR A 272 -5.01 -23.20 3.23
CA THR A 272 -3.91 -23.71 4.06
C THR A 272 -2.54 -23.28 3.49
N PRO A 273 -1.45 -23.33 4.29
CA PRO A 273 -0.10 -23.08 3.80
C PRO A 273 0.30 -23.96 2.60
N ASP A 274 -0.19 -25.19 2.57
CA ASP A 274 0.02 -26.16 1.46
C ASP A 274 -0.85 -25.86 0.22
N SER A 275 -1.50 -24.70 0.15
CA SER A 275 -2.38 -24.27 -0.94
C SER A 275 -3.65 -25.10 -1.15
N HIS A 276 -4.08 -25.86 -0.14
CA HIS A 276 -5.37 -26.56 -0.15
C HIS A 276 -6.48 -25.71 0.47
N TRP A 277 -7.72 -25.94 0.07
CA TRP A 277 -8.89 -25.29 0.67
C TRP A 277 -9.49 -26.19 1.75
N GLN A 278 -9.65 -25.65 2.95
CA GLN A 278 -10.27 -26.34 4.09
C GLN A 278 -11.48 -25.55 4.57
N GLU A 279 -12.63 -26.21 4.73
CA GLU A 279 -13.84 -25.58 5.25
C GLU A 279 -13.61 -25.11 6.69
N LEU A 280 -14.07 -23.89 7.01
CA LEU A 280 -14.01 -23.35 8.36
C LEU A 280 -14.90 -24.18 9.30
N PRO A 281 -14.42 -24.47 10.53
CA PRO A 281 -15.22 -25.18 11.51
C PRO A 281 -16.42 -24.34 11.96
N TYR A 282 -17.54 -25.02 12.21
CA TYR A 282 -18.72 -24.43 12.79
C TYR A 282 -18.51 -24.12 14.29
N ASP A 283 -19.31 -23.20 14.81
CA ASP A 283 -19.38 -22.93 16.25
C ASP A 283 -20.19 -24.05 16.92
N ARG A 284 -19.57 -24.75 17.89
CA ARG A 284 -20.14 -25.90 18.60
C ARG A 284 -21.45 -25.58 19.33
N LYS A 285 -21.76 -24.30 19.58
CA LYS A 285 -23.05 -23.91 20.18
C LYS A 285 -24.27 -24.27 19.32
N TYR A 286 -24.06 -24.59 18.05
CA TYR A 286 -25.10 -25.03 17.11
C TYR A 286 -25.12 -26.55 16.88
N GLU A 287 -24.23 -27.31 17.53
CA GLU A 287 -24.23 -28.76 17.49
C GLU A 287 -25.16 -29.32 18.59
N ASN A 288 -25.87 -30.39 18.28
CA ASN A 288 -26.61 -31.16 19.29
C ASN A 288 -25.68 -32.12 20.05
N ALA A 289 -26.26 -32.92 20.97
CA ALA A 289 -25.49 -33.90 21.75
C ALA A 289 -24.86 -35.03 20.91
N ASP A 290 -25.31 -35.20 19.66
CA ASP A 290 -24.84 -36.19 18.69
C ASP A 290 -23.86 -35.58 17.66
N GLU A 291 -23.37 -34.35 17.91
CA GLU A 291 -22.47 -33.59 17.03
C GLU A 291 -23.09 -33.20 15.66
N GLU A 292 -24.43 -33.22 15.54
CA GLU A 292 -25.13 -32.79 14.34
C GLU A 292 -25.51 -31.30 14.40
N LEU A 293 -25.44 -30.61 13.26
CA LEU A 293 -25.75 -29.19 13.15
C LEU A 293 -27.27 -28.93 13.25
N CYS A 294 -27.70 -28.20 14.27
CA CYS A 294 -29.08 -27.79 14.50
C CYS A 294 -29.36 -26.35 14.03
N VAL A 295 -29.17 -26.08 12.74
CA VAL A 295 -29.47 -24.78 12.13
C VAL A 295 -30.63 -24.91 11.13
N MET A 296 -31.69 -24.13 11.36
CA MET A 296 -32.83 -24.02 10.44
C MET A 296 -32.68 -22.76 9.56
N PHE A 297 -32.59 -22.95 8.25
CA PHE A 297 -32.62 -21.86 7.27
C PHE A 297 -34.06 -21.56 6.86
N ASN A 298 -34.45 -20.29 6.83
CA ASN A 298 -35.86 -19.88 6.67
C ASN A 298 -36.24 -19.65 5.20
N ALA A 299 -35.27 -19.41 4.32
CA ALA A 299 -35.54 -19.16 2.90
C ALA A 299 -35.30 -20.41 2.03
N VAL A 300 -36.32 -20.77 1.23
CA VAL A 300 -36.28 -21.94 0.34
C VAL A 300 -35.44 -21.68 -0.93
N GLY A 301 -35.28 -20.42 -1.35
CA GLY A 301 -34.40 -20.05 -2.47
C GLY A 301 -34.48 -18.57 -2.87
N TRP A 302 -33.37 -18.06 -3.42
CA TRP A 302 -33.19 -16.74 -4.01
C TRP A 302 -33.05 -16.87 -5.52
N ILE A 303 -33.72 -15.99 -6.27
CA ILE A 303 -33.68 -15.98 -7.73
C ILE A 303 -32.67 -14.94 -8.22
N VAL A 304 -31.70 -15.39 -9.00
CA VAL A 304 -30.70 -14.57 -9.69
C VAL A 304 -31.13 -14.41 -11.15
N ARG A 305 -31.79 -13.30 -11.45
CA ARG A 305 -32.33 -13.02 -12.79
C ARG A 305 -31.22 -12.67 -13.79
N PRO A 306 -31.41 -12.98 -15.08
CA PRO A 306 -30.54 -12.51 -16.16
C PRO A 306 -30.32 -11.00 -16.11
N ASP A 307 -29.08 -10.57 -16.33
CA ASP A 307 -28.63 -9.17 -16.49
C ASP A 307 -29.01 -8.21 -15.35
N THR A 308 -29.47 -8.74 -14.22
CA THR A 308 -29.86 -7.96 -13.05
C THR A 308 -28.99 -8.38 -11.86
N PRO A 309 -28.20 -7.46 -11.26
CA PRO A 309 -27.41 -7.80 -10.09
C PRO A 309 -28.34 -8.11 -8.92
N PHE A 310 -28.04 -9.19 -8.20
CA PHE A 310 -28.74 -9.60 -7.00
C PHE A 310 -27.78 -9.58 -5.83
N GLN A 311 -28.12 -8.89 -4.75
CA GLN A 311 -27.27 -8.80 -3.55
C GLN A 311 -27.90 -9.55 -2.38
N MET A 312 -27.08 -10.28 -1.64
CA MET A 312 -27.45 -10.89 -0.36
C MET A 312 -26.43 -10.56 0.72
N THR A 313 -26.92 -10.39 1.95
CA THR A 313 -26.06 -10.28 3.13
C THR A 313 -25.74 -11.66 3.68
N VAL A 314 -24.46 -12.00 3.67
CA VAL A 314 -23.88 -13.22 4.21
C VAL A 314 -23.41 -12.95 5.63
N LYS A 315 -23.96 -13.66 6.61
CA LYS A 315 -23.58 -13.50 8.02
C LYS A 315 -22.90 -14.77 8.54
N PRO A 316 -21.59 -14.76 8.86
CA PRO A 316 -20.83 -15.94 9.29
C PRO A 316 -21.06 -16.39 10.73
N TRP A 317 -22.18 -16.01 11.36
CA TRP A 317 -22.45 -16.19 12.79
C TRP A 317 -22.41 -17.65 13.30
N PHE A 318 -22.54 -18.64 12.41
CA PHE A 318 -22.46 -20.06 12.74
C PHE A 318 -21.08 -20.69 12.50
N TYR A 319 -20.12 -19.94 11.95
CA TYR A 319 -18.71 -20.30 11.94
C TYR A 319 -18.03 -19.79 13.22
N LYS A 320 -16.92 -20.42 13.61
CA LYS A 320 -16.08 -19.83 14.68
C LYS A 320 -15.63 -18.43 14.29
N SER A 321 -15.65 -17.46 15.20
CA SER A 321 -15.41 -16.04 14.90
C SER A 321 -13.94 -15.60 14.94
N ASP A 322 -13.03 -16.48 15.36
CA ASP A 322 -11.58 -16.23 15.50
C ASP A 322 -10.84 -16.39 14.16
N TRP A 323 -11.19 -15.53 13.20
CA TRP A 323 -10.62 -15.60 11.85
C TRP A 323 -9.23 -14.99 11.81
N GLU A 324 -8.21 -15.84 11.71
CA GLU A 324 -6.82 -15.40 11.56
C GLU A 324 -6.56 -14.75 10.19
N PRO A 325 -5.54 -13.89 10.07
CA PRO A 325 -5.09 -13.34 8.79
C PRO A 325 -4.81 -14.46 7.77
N GLY A 326 -5.27 -14.28 6.54
CA GLY A 326 -5.16 -15.31 5.52
C GLY A 326 -6.04 -15.12 4.30
N THR A 327 -6.01 -16.11 3.40
CA THR A 327 -6.86 -16.13 2.20
C THR A 327 -8.06 -17.04 2.43
N TYR A 328 -9.25 -16.52 2.16
CA TYR A 328 -10.53 -17.18 2.36
C TYR A 328 -11.32 -17.20 1.06
N ARG A 329 -12.32 -18.06 0.98
CA ARG A 329 -13.22 -18.17 -0.18
C ARG A 329 -14.64 -18.42 0.28
N LEU A 330 -15.58 -17.58 -0.14
CA LEU A 330 -16.99 -17.91 -0.05
C LEU A 330 -17.36 -18.83 -1.20
N VAL A 331 -18.15 -19.84 -0.88
CA VAL A 331 -18.61 -20.88 -1.79
C VAL A 331 -20.13 -20.89 -1.75
N LYS A 332 -20.75 -20.80 -2.93
CA LYS A 332 -22.21 -20.78 -3.05
C LYS A 332 -22.67 -21.72 -4.15
N THR A 333 -23.57 -22.63 -3.82
CA THR A 333 -24.21 -23.48 -4.81
C THR A 333 -25.38 -22.76 -5.47
N PHE A 334 -25.59 -23.02 -6.76
CA PHE A 334 -26.71 -22.52 -7.53
C PHE A 334 -27.15 -23.52 -8.59
N HIS A 335 -28.31 -23.26 -9.18
CA HIS A 335 -28.94 -24.14 -10.16
C HIS A 335 -29.67 -23.34 -11.24
N TYR A 336 -29.55 -23.77 -12.49
CA TYR A 336 -30.45 -23.39 -13.57
C TYR A 336 -31.56 -24.44 -13.75
N PRO A 337 -32.71 -24.08 -14.33
CA PRO A 337 -33.75 -25.04 -14.73
C PRO A 337 -33.21 -26.11 -15.70
N PRO A 338 -33.86 -27.30 -15.78
CA PRO A 338 -35.13 -27.66 -15.15
C PRO A 338 -35.02 -28.16 -13.70
N TYR A 339 -36.11 -28.04 -12.95
CA TYR A 339 -36.24 -28.57 -11.59
C TYR A 339 -37.29 -29.71 -11.55
N PRO A 340 -37.08 -30.82 -10.82
CA PRO A 340 -35.88 -31.20 -10.05
C PRO A 340 -34.73 -31.69 -10.95
N ARG A 341 -33.47 -31.43 -10.54
CA ARG A 341 -32.28 -31.85 -11.31
C ARG A 341 -31.87 -33.29 -11.00
N THR A 342 -31.31 -33.95 -12.02
CA THR A 342 -30.58 -35.22 -11.91
C THR A 342 -29.07 -35.04 -11.77
N GLU A 343 -28.57 -33.83 -12.01
CA GLU A 343 -27.16 -33.47 -11.98
C GLU A 343 -26.79 -32.70 -10.69
N PRO A 344 -25.52 -32.76 -10.26
CA PRO A 344 -25.02 -31.97 -9.14
C PRO A 344 -25.26 -30.46 -9.28
N SER A 345 -25.29 -29.75 -8.15
CA SER A 345 -25.32 -28.29 -8.12
C SER A 345 -24.07 -27.69 -8.74
N ASP A 346 -24.24 -26.58 -9.44
CA ASP A 346 -23.13 -25.74 -9.84
C ASP A 346 -22.70 -24.86 -8.67
N THR A 347 -21.46 -24.39 -8.69
CA THR A 347 -20.87 -23.62 -7.58
C THR A 347 -20.20 -22.36 -8.09
N ALA A 348 -20.48 -21.25 -7.42
CA ALA A 348 -19.80 -19.98 -7.58
C ALA A 348 -18.86 -19.76 -6.39
N PHE A 349 -17.72 -19.14 -6.66
CA PHE A 349 -16.65 -18.90 -5.72
C PHE A 349 -16.24 -17.43 -5.75
N VAL A 350 -15.94 -16.87 -4.57
CA VAL A 350 -15.28 -15.56 -4.46
C VAL A 350 -14.21 -15.63 -3.38
N GLU A 351 -12.96 -15.39 -3.77
CA GLU A 351 -11.81 -15.37 -2.88
C GLU A 351 -11.60 -13.96 -2.32
N PHE A 352 -11.23 -13.87 -1.04
CA PHE A 352 -10.94 -12.62 -0.33
C PHE A 352 -9.82 -12.82 0.70
N GLN A 353 -9.23 -11.73 1.18
CA GLN A 353 -8.18 -11.77 2.20
C GLN A 353 -8.63 -11.05 3.47
N ILE A 354 -8.25 -11.63 4.60
CA ILE A 354 -8.38 -11.03 5.94
C ILE A 354 -6.99 -10.65 6.41
N ARG A 355 -6.88 -9.43 6.95
CA ARG A 355 -5.61 -8.87 7.46
C ARG A 355 -5.48 -9.01 8.96
#